data_AF-A0A1T1H5V3-F1
#
_entry.id   AF-A0A1T1H5V3-F1
#
_cell.length_a   1.000
_cell.length_b   1.000
_cell.length_c   1.000
_cell.angle_alpha   90.00
_cell.angle_beta   90.00
_cell.angle_gamma   90.00
#
_symmetry.space_group_name_H-M   'P 1'
#
loop_
_entity.id
_entity.type
_entity.pdbx_description
1 polymer ?
#
loop_
_entity_poly.entity_id
_entity_poly.type
_entity_poly.pdbx_seq_one_letter_code
_entity_poly.pdbx_strand_id
1 'polypeptide(L)'
;MILQVIKWSRTFRLLLILSIGLCTACTPAQSGNTQQAQTELQQRVDAAHYSSFWIWGNISSSPYLQQATELYILQGEMNWNKPLKRSEFIPQGIQVLHKPQQKIWIVIRSHHLQWSNNNIQQILQRLKHWENNGNQIQGLQIDFDAKTKNIHQYALFLENIRKQLPQKYRLSITGLMDWTNIQDQQTLSVLRHNIDEISIQTYRGSVTIENYTSYLNKVSKLKLPYKIGLVQNGRWHAPQHLIQDPYFKGYVVFLLRTTNRL
;
A
#
# COMPACT_ATOMS: atom_id res chain seq x y z
N MET A 1 16.42 -82.63 0.22
CA MET A 1 15.36 -83.24 1.05
C MET A 1 16.02 -83.81 2.30
N ILE A 2 15.42 -83.62 3.49
CA ILE A 2 15.91 -84.08 4.82
C ILE A 2 17.12 -83.30 5.39
N LEU A 3 16.94 -82.78 6.61
CA LEU A 3 17.95 -82.14 7.46
C LEU A 3 18.45 -83.13 8.54
N GLN A 4 19.72 -83.03 8.96
CA GLN A 4 20.18 -83.15 10.37
C GLN A 4 21.45 -82.26 10.51
N VAL A 5 21.66 -81.30 11.42
CA VAL A 5 21.23 -81.03 12.82
C VAL A 5 22.23 -81.53 13.88
N ILE A 6 23.04 -80.56 14.38
CA ILE A 6 23.66 -80.44 15.71
C ILE A 6 24.80 -81.39 16.13
N LYS A 7 25.91 -80.78 16.57
CA LYS A 7 26.68 -81.26 17.73
C LYS A 7 26.90 -80.14 18.75
N TRP A 8 26.86 -80.54 20.02
CA TRP A 8 26.89 -79.74 21.25
C TRP A 8 28.24 -79.88 21.97
N SER A 9 28.75 -78.79 22.55
CA SER A 9 29.54 -78.77 23.82
C SER A 9 29.88 -77.31 24.15
N ARG A 10 29.44 -76.72 25.29
CA ARG A 10 30.04 -76.85 26.64
C ARG A 10 31.55 -76.48 26.62
N THR A 11 32.12 -75.56 27.38
CA THR A 11 31.75 -74.85 28.63
C THR A 11 32.11 -73.34 28.53
N PHE A 12 31.99 -72.43 29.52
CA PHE A 12 31.68 -72.47 30.97
C PHE A 12 30.91 -71.19 31.41
N ARG A 13 31.04 -70.74 32.67
CA ARG A 13 30.63 -69.40 33.18
C ARG A 13 31.77 -68.79 34.01
N LEU A 14 31.89 -67.47 34.04
CA LEU A 14 32.14 -66.73 35.29
C LEU A 14 31.62 -65.29 35.18
N LEU A 15 31.04 -64.78 36.26
CA LEU A 15 30.58 -63.38 36.38
C LEU A 15 31.75 -62.48 36.82
N LEU A 16 31.72 -61.20 36.42
CA LEU A 16 32.21 -60.13 37.31
C LEU A 16 31.51 -58.77 37.06
N ILE A 17 30.67 -58.39 38.03
CA ILE A 17 30.46 -57.05 38.63
C ILE A 17 30.02 -55.84 37.75
N LEU A 18 28.97 -55.17 38.25
CA LEU A 18 28.44 -53.87 37.82
C LEU A 18 29.48 -52.74 37.86
N SER A 19 29.37 -51.81 36.90
CA SER A 19 29.69 -50.39 37.09
C SER A 19 28.70 -49.54 36.29
N ILE A 20 28.13 -48.51 36.91
CA ILE A 20 27.06 -47.68 36.35
C ILE A 20 27.66 -46.58 35.46
N GLY A 21 27.21 -46.50 34.20
CA GLY A 21 27.57 -45.45 33.26
C GLY A 21 26.33 -44.87 32.58
N LEU A 22 25.83 -43.76 33.11
CA LEU A 22 24.76 -42.98 32.48
C LEU A 22 25.33 -42.18 31.30
N CYS A 23 25.02 -42.60 30.07
CA CYS A 23 25.07 -41.73 28.90
C CYS A 23 23.74 -41.79 28.15
N THR A 24 23.20 -40.61 27.87
CA THR A 24 21.86 -40.36 27.34
C THR A 24 21.70 -40.81 25.88
N ALA A 25 20.45 -41.11 25.51
CA ALA A 25 20.08 -41.55 24.18
C ALA A 25 20.42 -40.53 23.08
N CYS A 26 20.95 -41.00 21.95
CA CYS A 26 20.87 -40.31 20.66
C CYS A 26 19.68 -40.87 19.87
N THR A 27 18.51 -40.25 20.02
CA THR A 27 17.42 -40.39 19.05
C THR A 27 17.81 -39.76 17.70
N PRO A 28 17.34 -40.30 16.56
CA PRO A 28 17.64 -39.71 15.26
C PRO A 28 17.04 -38.30 15.16
N ALA A 29 17.88 -37.33 14.80
CA ALA A 29 17.46 -35.94 14.69
C ALA A 29 16.37 -35.77 13.61
N GLN A 30 15.22 -35.25 14.02
CA GLN A 30 14.14 -34.91 13.10
C GLN A 30 14.62 -33.83 12.12
N SER A 31 14.49 -34.10 10.82
CA SER A 31 14.71 -33.15 9.74
C SER A 31 13.57 -32.12 9.66
N GLY A 32 13.36 -31.37 10.74
CA GLY A 32 12.37 -30.31 10.86
C GLY A 32 13.05 -28.95 10.94
N ASN A 33 13.31 -28.32 9.78
CA ASN A 33 13.54 -26.86 9.69
C ASN A 33 13.56 -26.31 8.24
N THR A 34 13.73 -27.15 7.21
CA THR A 34 13.83 -26.66 5.82
C THR A 34 12.51 -26.11 5.26
N GLN A 35 11.35 -26.59 5.75
CA GLN A 35 10.03 -26.11 5.29
C GLN A 35 9.62 -24.76 5.92
N GLN A 36 10.07 -24.45 7.14
CA GLN A 36 9.81 -23.12 7.74
C GLN A 36 10.69 -22.05 7.08
N ALA A 37 11.96 -22.36 6.78
CA ALA A 37 12.86 -21.44 6.05
C ALA A 37 12.40 -21.11 4.61
N GLN A 38 11.59 -21.96 3.98
CA GLN A 38 11.01 -21.69 2.65
C GLN A 38 9.68 -20.92 2.69
N THR A 39 9.09 -20.73 3.87
CA THR A 39 7.81 -20.01 4.03
C THR A 39 8.00 -18.50 4.28
N GLU A 40 9.22 -18.06 4.63
CA GLU A 40 9.60 -16.63 4.74
C GLU A 40 10.22 -16.03 3.46
N LEU A 41 9.88 -16.59 2.28
CA LEU A 41 9.98 -15.82 1.03
C LEU A 41 9.00 -14.64 1.10
N GLN A 42 9.48 -13.53 1.67
CA GLN A 42 8.72 -12.30 1.92
C GLN A 42 7.91 -11.93 0.68
N GLN A 43 6.60 -12.14 0.75
CA GLN A 43 5.69 -11.94 -0.38
C GLN A 43 5.88 -10.53 -0.93
N ARG A 44 6.17 -10.45 -2.23
CA ARG A 44 6.33 -9.18 -2.93
C ARG A 44 5.04 -8.80 -3.63
N VAL A 45 4.80 -7.50 -3.72
CA VAL A 45 3.67 -6.93 -4.44
C VAL A 45 3.85 -7.15 -5.95
N ASP A 46 3.30 -8.26 -6.44
CA ASP A 46 3.02 -8.43 -7.86
C ASP A 46 1.79 -7.57 -8.22
N ALA A 47 1.98 -6.65 -9.17
CA ALA A 47 0.93 -5.77 -9.66
C ALA A 47 -0.25 -6.52 -10.29
N ALA A 48 -0.04 -7.74 -10.83
CA ALA A 48 -1.08 -8.54 -11.46
C ALA A 48 -2.17 -9.03 -10.48
N HIS A 49 -1.92 -9.01 -9.16
CA HIS A 49 -2.89 -9.41 -8.13
C HIS A 49 -3.78 -8.25 -7.63
N TYR A 50 -3.69 -7.06 -8.24
CA TYR A 50 -4.41 -5.86 -7.80
C TYR A 50 -5.13 -5.18 -8.98
N SER A 51 -6.11 -4.32 -8.69
CA SER A 51 -6.94 -3.67 -9.70
C SER A 51 -7.01 -2.14 -9.62
N SER A 52 -6.37 -1.51 -8.62
CA SER A 52 -6.25 -0.06 -8.51
C SER A 52 -4.78 0.38 -8.55
N PHE A 53 -4.46 1.39 -9.37
CA PHE A 53 -3.07 1.78 -9.64
C PHE A 53 -2.83 3.29 -9.66
N TRP A 54 -1.66 3.72 -9.21
CA TRP A 54 -1.17 5.10 -9.42
C TRP A 54 -0.35 5.22 -10.70
N ILE A 55 -0.65 6.25 -11.51
CA ILE A 55 -0.09 6.49 -12.84
C ILE A 55 0.69 7.81 -12.81
N TRP A 56 1.99 7.73 -12.52
CA TRP A 56 2.88 8.89 -12.31
C TRP A 56 3.61 9.38 -13.58
N GLY A 57 3.21 8.89 -14.75
CA GLY A 57 3.83 9.18 -16.04
C GLY A 57 3.55 8.06 -17.03
N ASN A 58 4.32 7.98 -18.11
CA ASN A 58 4.20 6.87 -19.05
C ASN A 58 4.74 5.58 -18.41
N ILE A 59 3.82 4.77 -17.89
CA ILE A 59 4.08 3.44 -17.34
C ILE A 59 3.93 2.38 -18.42
N SER A 60 4.59 1.24 -18.24
CA SER A 60 4.50 0.09 -19.16
C SER A 60 3.05 -0.28 -19.46
N SER A 61 2.74 -0.62 -20.72
CA SER A 61 1.43 -1.08 -21.22
C SER A 61 1.02 -2.48 -20.73
N SER A 62 1.43 -2.82 -19.51
CA SER A 62 1.30 -4.14 -18.90
C SER A 62 -0.16 -4.61 -18.85
N PRO A 63 -0.46 -5.91 -19.11
CA PRO A 63 -1.84 -6.39 -19.25
C PRO A 63 -2.77 -6.07 -18.07
N TYR A 64 -2.25 -6.08 -16.83
CA TYR A 64 -3.04 -5.76 -15.63
C TYR A 64 -3.65 -4.33 -15.65
N LEU A 65 -3.07 -3.37 -16.39
CA LEU A 65 -3.65 -2.03 -16.55
C LEU A 65 -4.89 -2.01 -17.44
N GLN A 66 -5.06 -3.00 -18.32
CA GLN A 66 -6.28 -3.16 -19.12
C GLN A 66 -7.43 -3.71 -18.26
N GLN A 67 -7.09 -4.52 -17.25
CA GLN A 67 -8.03 -5.13 -16.30
C GLN A 67 -8.25 -4.29 -15.04
N ALA A 68 -7.52 -3.18 -14.88
CA ALA A 68 -7.66 -2.29 -13.74
C ALA A 68 -9.09 -1.73 -13.62
N THR A 69 -9.65 -1.76 -12.42
CA THR A 69 -10.97 -1.20 -12.11
C THR A 69 -10.90 0.30 -11.83
N GLU A 70 -9.75 0.80 -11.38
CA GLU A 70 -9.57 2.16 -10.90
C GLU A 70 -8.14 2.67 -11.15
N LEU A 71 -8.01 3.92 -11.60
CA LEU A 71 -6.73 4.55 -11.91
C LEU A 71 -6.63 5.91 -11.23
N TYR A 72 -5.50 6.16 -10.58
CA TYR A 72 -5.17 7.43 -9.95
C TYR A 72 -4.07 8.09 -10.79
N ILE A 73 -4.46 9.01 -11.67
CA ILE A 73 -3.60 9.53 -12.74
C ILE A 73 -3.02 10.89 -12.37
N LEU A 74 -1.69 10.99 -12.26
CA LEU A 74 -1.01 12.28 -12.08
C LEU A 74 -1.35 13.20 -13.26
N GLN A 75 -1.75 14.41 -12.92
CA GLN A 75 -2.27 15.38 -13.88
C GLN A 75 -1.79 16.82 -13.65
N GLY A 76 -0.92 17.01 -12.67
CA GLY A 76 -0.20 18.26 -12.40
C GLY A 76 0.34 18.31 -10.99
N GLU A 77 1.13 19.34 -10.73
CA GLU A 77 1.62 19.67 -9.39
C GLU A 77 1.33 21.12 -9.03
N MET A 78 1.24 21.41 -7.73
CA MET A 78 1.14 22.76 -7.21
C MET A 78 2.46 23.22 -6.63
N ASN A 79 3.09 24.18 -7.31
CA ASN A 79 4.36 24.76 -6.94
C ASN A 79 4.20 26.18 -6.39
N TRP A 80 5.22 26.61 -5.64
CA TRP A 80 5.33 27.98 -5.17
C TRP A 80 6.31 28.76 -6.06
N ASN A 81 5.79 29.68 -6.86
CA ASN A 81 6.61 30.61 -7.61
C ASN A 81 7.20 31.65 -6.65
N LYS A 82 8.48 31.50 -6.29
CA LYS A 82 9.17 32.38 -5.34
C LYS A 82 9.23 33.84 -5.82
N PRO A 83 9.64 34.16 -7.07
CA PRO A 83 9.65 35.54 -7.58
C PRO A 83 8.28 36.23 -7.50
N LEU A 84 7.22 35.56 -7.95
CA LEU A 84 5.86 36.12 -8.02
C LEU A 84 5.07 35.94 -6.70
N LYS A 85 5.68 35.32 -5.68
CA LYS A 85 5.09 35.02 -4.35
C LYS A 85 3.68 34.42 -4.44
N ARG A 86 3.47 33.49 -5.37
CA ARG A 86 2.15 32.89 -5.64
C ARG A 86 2.21 31.39 -5.93
N SER A 87 1.07 30.75 -5.77
CA SER A 87 0.86 29.36 -6.18
C SER A 87 0.64 29.24 -7.68
N GLU A 88 1.37 28.32 -8.32
CA GLU A 88 1.23 28.02 -9.74
C GLU A 88 0.94 26.53 -9.94
N PHE A 89 -0.06 26.25 -10.77
CA PHE A 89 -0.39 24.91 -11.20
C PHE A 89 0.46 24.58 -12.43
N ILE A 90 1.22 23.50 -12.37
CA ILE A 90 2.03 23.02 -13.49
C ILE A 90 1.41 21.71 -14.01
N PRO A 91 0.86 21.69 -15.23
CA PRO A 91 0.41 20.46 -15.87
C PRO A 91 1.53 19.42 -15.98
N GLN A 92 1.24 18.19 -15.59
CA GLN A 92 2.17 17.06 -15.64
C GLN A 92 1.42 15.75 -15.92
N GLY A 93 2.18 14.65 -16.08
CA GLY A 93 1.65 13.31 -16.26
C GLY A 93 1.41 12.97 -17.72
N ILE A 94 0.39 12.17 -17.98
CA ILE A 94 0.05 11.66 -19.32
C ILE A 94 -1.03 12.50 -20.01
N GLN A 95 -1.14 12.34 -21.34
CA GLN A 95 -2.29 12.84 -22.10
C GLN A 95 -3.59 12.17 -21.65
N VAL A 96 -4.73 12.79 -21.97
CA VAL A 96 -6.05 12.22 -21.68
C VAL A 96 -6.20 10.87 -22.39
N LEU A 97 -6.52 9.84 -21.62
CA LEU A 97 -6.87 8.53 -22.16
C LEU A 97 -8.39 8.43 -22.33
N HIS A 98 -8.86 7.53 -23.18
CA HIS A 98 -10.27 7.11 -23.22
C HIS A 98 -10.40 5.74 -22.55
N LYS A 99 -10.92 5.71 -21.32
CA LYS A 99 -11.08 4.52 -20.46
C LYS A 99 -12.49 4.50 -19.82
N PRO A 100 -13.56 4.36 -20.63
CA PRO A 100 -14.94 4.51 -20.18
C PRO A 100 -15.42 3.43 -19.19
N GLN A 101 -14.62 2.37 -18.97
CA GLN A 101 -14.90 1.27 -18.05
C GLN A 101 -14.13 1.36 -16.72
N GLN A 102 -13.19 2.31 -16.59
CA GLN A 102 -12.30 2.43 -15.43
C GLN A 102 -12.64 3.69 -14.63
N LYS A 103 -12.72 3.59 -13.30
CA LYS A 103 -12.89 4.75 -12.43
C LYS A 103 -11.60 5.56 -12.41
N ILE A 104 -11.64 6.83 -12.77
CA ILE A 104 -10.44 7.68 -12.80
C ILE A 104 -10.50 8.74 -11.70
N TRP A 105 -9.44 8.78 -10.89
CA TRP A 105 -9.10 9.90 -10.03
C TRP A 105 -8.03 10.75 -10.70
N ILE A 106 -8.26 12.06 -10.76
CA ILE A 106 -7.28 13.04 -11.21
C ILE A 106 -6.40 13.38 -10.01
N VAL A 107 -5.12 13.03 -10.04
CA VAL A 107 -4.17 13.24 -8.94
C VAL A 107 -3.40 14.54 -9.18
N ILE A 108 -3.43 15.43 -8.18
CA ILE A 108 -2.60 16.63 -8.14
C ILE A 108 -1.61 16.50 -6.98
N ARG A 109 -0.31 16.53 -7.28
CA ARG A 109 0.72 16.64 -6.25
C ARG A 109 0.75 18.07 -5.70
N SER A 110 0.95 18.21 -4.40
CA SER A 110 1.14 19.52 -3.78
C SER A 110 2.47 19.61 -3.06
N HIS A 111 3.08 20.79 -3.08
CA HIS A 111 4.24 21.12 -2.25
C HIS A 111 3.93 22.15 -1.16
N HIS A 112 2.72 22.72 -1.16
CA HIS A 112 2.24 23.70 -0.19
C HIS A 112 0.70 23.74 -0.17
N LEU A 113 0.08 24.48 0.77
CA LEU A 113 -1.39 24.52 0.94
C LEU A 113 -2.05 25.82 0.43
N GLN A 114 -1.28 26.78 -0.06
CA GLN A 114 -1.77 28.13 -0.41
C GLN A 114 -2.31 28.19 -1.85
N TRP A 115 -3.23 27.29 -2.19
CA TRP A 115 -3.85 27.25 -3.52
C TRP A 115 -4.80 28.43 -3.71
N SER A 116 -4.64 29.19 -4.80
CA SER A 116 -5.58 30.25 -5.17
C SER A 116 -6.82 29.68 -5.87
N ASN A 117 -7.91 30.44 -5.91
CA ASN A 117 -9.12 30.09 -6.66
C ASN A 117 -8.79 29.79 -8.14
N ASN A 118 -7.83 30.51 -8.75
CA ASN A 118 -7.39 30.25 -10.13
C ASN A 118 -6.70 28.88 -10.28
N ASN A 119 -5.96 28.41 -9.27
CA ASN A 119 -5.39 27.06 -9.28
C ASN A 119 -6.49 26.00 -9.21
N ILE A 120 -7.50 26.22 -8.37
CA ILE A 120 -8.65 25.31 -8.22
C ILE A 120 -9.46 25.26 -9.54
N GLN A 121 -9.72 26.40 -10.18
CA GLN A 121 -10.40 26.43 -11.48
C GLN A 121 -9.67 25.65 -12.58
N GLN A 122 -8.34 25.69 -12.64
CA GLN A 122 -7.56 24.88 -13.58
C GLN A 122 -7.70 23.37 -13.31
N ILE A 123 -7.81 22.96 -12.05
CA ILE A 123 -8.07 21.56 -11.68
C ILE A 123 -9.50 21.15 -12.06
N LEU A 124 -10.50 22.01 -11.84
CA LEU A 124 -11.89 21.77 -12.25
C LEU A 124 -12.03 21.64 -13.78
N GLN A 125 -11.35 22.52 -14.53
CA GLN A 125 -11.26 22.43 -15.99
C GLN A 125 -10.63 21.11 -16.43
N ARG A 126 -9.60 20.62 -15.74
CA ARG A 126 -8.95 19.33 -16.03
C ARG A 126 -9.85 18.13 -15.74
N LEU A 127 -10.54 18.12 -14.59
CA LEU A 127 -11.56 17.10 -14.28
C LEU A 127 -12.63 17.03 -15.38
N LYS A 128 -13.19 18.18 -15.77
CA LYS A 128 -14.18 18.28 -16.85
C LYS A 128 -13.61 17.88 -18.22
N HIS A 129 -12.35 18.21 -18.52
CA HIS A 129 -11.71 17.83 -19.78
C HIS A 129 -11.58 16.31 -19.90
N TRP A 130 -11.16 15.62 -18.84
CA TRP A 130 -11.12 14.16 -18.82
C TRP A 130 -12.53 13.54 -18.93
N GLU A 131 -13.51 14.07 -18.19
CA GLU A 131 -14.92 13.64 -18.26
C GLU A 131 -15.51 13.78 -19.67
N ASN A 132 -15.32 14.95 -20.30
CA ASN A 132 -15.77 15.24 -21.67
C ASN A 132 -15.16 14.29 -22.73
N ASN A 133 -14.05 13.60 -22.43
CA ASN A 133 -13.45 12.58 -23.28
C ASN A 133 -14.04 11.16 -23.01
N GLY A 134 -15.20 11.06 -22.35
CA GLY A 134 -15.92 9.80 -22.13
C GLY A 134 -15.47 8.99 -20.91
N ASN A 135 -14.68 9.57 -20.01
CA ASN A 135 -14.14 8.86 -18.84
C ASN A 135 -15.06 8.94 -17.62
N GLN A 136 -15.08 7.87 -16.81
CA GLN A 136 -15.76 7.86 -15.51
C GLN A 136 -14.89 8.56 -14.44
N ILE A 137 -15.04 9.88 -14.30
CA ILE A 137 -14.26 10.66 -13.34
C ILE A 137 -14.86 10.56 -11.94
N GLN A 138 -14.18 9.81 -11.07
CA GLN A 138 -14.58 9.63 -9.68
C GLN A 138 -14.32 10.88 -8.83
N GLY A 139 -13.23 11.61 -9.11
CA GLY A 139 -12.93 12.87 -8.45
C GLY A 139 -11.46 13.27 -8.45
N LEU A 140 -11.09 14.07 -7.45
CA LEU A 140 -9.76 14.62 -7.24
C LEU A 140 -9.04 13.84 -6.13
N GLN A 141 -7.80 13.40 -6.38
CA GLN A 141 -6.88 13.03 -5.30
C GLN A 141 -5.83 14.12 -5.10
N ILE A 142 -5.56 14.50 -3.85
CA ILE A 142 -4.44 15.39 -3.52
C ILE A 142 -3.31 14.54 -2.92
N ASP A 143 -2.15 14.52 -3.57
CA ASP A 143 -0.92 13.94 -3.02
C ASP A 143 -0.14 15.01 -2.25
N PHE A 144 -0.08 14.92 -0.92
CA PHE A 144 0.62 15.89 -0.08
C PHE A 144 1.14 15.27 1.22
N ASP A 145 2.47 15.32 1.40
CA ASP A 145 3.18 14.85 2.60
C ASP A 145 2.98 15.80 3.80
N ALA A 146 1.75 15.89 4.31
CA ALA A 146 1.46 16.62 5.54
C ALA A 146 2.09 15.92 6.75
N LYS A 147 3.09 16.54 7.37
CA LYS A 147 3.61 16.15 8.69
C LYS A 147 2.48 16.20 9.72
N THR A 148 2.38 15.21 10.62
CA THR A 148 1.32 15.15 11.65
C THR A 148 1.07 16.48 12.37
N LYS A 149 2.09 17.26 12.73
CA LYS A 149 1.91 18.55 13.43
C LYS A 149 1.18 19.65 12.63
N ASN A 150 1.06 19.51 11.30
CA ASN A 150 0.36 20.46 10.43
C ASN A 150 -1.02 19.93 9.99
N ILE A 151 -1.49 18.80 10.55
CA ILE A 151 -2.68 18.11 10.06
C ILE A 151 -3.95 18.98 10.11
N HIS A 152 -4.11 19.81 11.14
CA HIS A 152 -5.27 20.68 11.27
C HIS A 152 -5.35 21.69 10.12
N GLN A 153 -4.20 22.30 9.76
CA GLN A 153 -4.10 23.20 8.62
C GLN A 153 -4.42 22.48 7.30
N TYR A 154 -4.02 21.20 7.17
CA TYR A 154 -4.36 20.40 6.00
C TYR A 154 -5.86 20.06 5.96
N ALA A 155 -6.49 19.75 7.09
CA ALA A 155 -7.92 19.50 7.18
C ALA A 155 -8.75 20.73 6.78
N LEU A 156 -8.39 21.93 7.26
CA LEU A 156 -9.03 23.20 6.85
C LEU A 156 -8.81 23.52 5.37
N PHE A 157 -7.63 23.21 4.82
CA PHE A 157 -7.38 23.31 3.38
C PHE A 157 -8.31 22.36 2.60
N LEU A 158 -8.46 21.10 3.03
CA LEU A 158 -9.33 20.12 2.38
C LEU A 158 -10.81 20.53 2.46
N GLU A 159 -11.25 21.15 3.56
CA GLU A 159 -12.58 21.76 3.67
C GLU A 159 -12.79 22.88 2.62
N ASN A 160 -11.81 23.77 2.42
CA ASN A 160 -11.88 24.79 1.38
C ASN A 160 -11.93 24.16 -0.04
N ILE A 161 -11.18 23.09 -0.30
CA ILE A 161 -11.29 22.36 -1.57
C ILE A 161 -12.68 21.71 -1.73
N ARG A 162 -13.22 21.07 -0.68
CA ARG A 162 -14.55 20.44 -0.69
C ARG A 162 -15.66 21.43 -0.99
N LYS A 163 -15.58 22.66 -0.48
CA LYS A 163 -16.55 23.75 -0.78
C LYS A 163 -16.53 24.18 -2.25
N GLN A 164 -15.41 24.02 -2.95
CA GLN A 164 -15.24 24.45 -4.35
C GLN A 164 -15.34 23.30 -5.37
N LEU A 165 -15.22 22.04 -4.93
CA LEU A 165 -15.36 20.88 -5.80
C LEU A 165 -16.86 20.53 -6.01
N PRO A 166 -17.34 20.40 -7.25
CA PRO A 166 -18.70 19.95 -7.54
C PRO A 166 -19.03 18.62 -6.85
N GLN A 167 -20.20 18.53 -6.22
CA GLN A 167 -20.62 17.39 -5.38
C GLN A 167 -20.58 16.01 -6.07
N LYS A 168 -20.62 15.96 -7.41
CA LYS A 168 -20.45 14.71 -8.17
C LYS A 168 -19.04 14.13 -8.09
N TYR A 169 -18.04 14.93 -7.74
CA TYR A 169 -16.64 14.52 -7.61
C TYR A 169 -16.26 14.33 -6.14
N ARG A 170 -15.61 13.21 -5.86
CA ARG A 170 -15.08 12.88 -4.52
C ARG A 170 -13.74 13.55 -4.22
N LEU A 171 -13.38 13.69 -2.94
CA LEU A 171 -11.99 13.92 -2.50
C LEU A 171 -11.38 12.59 -2.09
N SER A 172 -10.24 12.29 -2.68
CA SER A 172 -9.26 11.40 -2.10
C SER A 172 -8.04 12.22 -1.67
N ILE A 173 -7.28 11.69 -0.72
CA ILE A 173 -5.96 12.22 -0.37
C ILE A 173 -4.97 11.07 -0.22
N THR A 174 -3.69 11.32 -0.42
CA THR A 174 -2.65 10.43 0.14
C THR A 174 -2.46 10.75 1.63
N GLY A 175 -2.13 9.72 2.41
CA GLY A 175 -1.89 9.80 3.84
C GLY A 175 -0.57 9.14 4.22
N LEU A 176 0.16 9.75 5.15
CA LEU A 176 1.34 9.16 5.76
C LEU A 176 0.97 8.35 7.00
N MET A 177 1.76 7.32 7.32
CA MET A 177 1.45 6.41 8.42
C MET A 177 1.46 7.08 9.82
N ASP A 178 2.13 8.21 9.99
CA ASP A 178 2.20 8.95 11.26
C ASP A 178 0.84 9.55 11.67
N TRP A 179 -0.05 9.80 10.71
CA TRP A 179 -1.43 10.27 10.92
C TRP A 179 -2.27 9.35 11.83
N THR A 180 -1.91 8.08 11.92
CA THR A 180 -2.56 7.10 12.79
C THR A 180 -2.44 7.41 14.29
N ASN A 181 -1.65 8.43 14.65
CA ASN A 181 -1.49 8.93 16.01
C ASN A 181 -2.21 10.28 16.25
N ILE A 182 -3.01 10.79 15.30
CA ILE A 182 -3.84 11.99 15.50
C ILE A 182 -4.88 11.69 16.58
N GLN A 183 -4.88 12.49 17.66
CA GLN A 183 -5.86 12.38 18.74
C GLN A 183 -6.89 13.52 18.73
N ASP A 184 -6.61 14.62 18.05
CA ASP A 184 -7.51 15.77 17.94
C ASP A 184 -8.82 15.40 17.22
N GLN A 185 -9.90 15.35 17.99
CA GLN A 185 -11.23 15.01 17.48
C GLN A 185 -11.79 16.09 16.55
N GLN A 186 -11.38 17.35 16.67
CA GLN A 186 -11.83 18.41 15.77
C GLN A 186 -11.23 18.20 14.38
N THR A 187 -9.90 18.05 14.26
CA THR A 187 -9.25 17.69 12.98
C THR A 187 -9.84 16.42 12.39
N LEU A 188 -9.98 15.35 13.18
CA LEU A 188 -10.56 14.09 12.67
C LEU A 188 -12.00 14.25 12.19
N SER A 189 -12.78 15.11 12.85
CA SER A 189 -14.12 15.48 12.39
C SER A 189 -14.08 16.25 11.06
N VAL A 190 -13.24 17.27 10.95
CA VAL A 190 -13.09 18.06 9.70
C VAL A 190 -12.67 17.14 8.54
N LEU A 191 -11.74 16.21 8.76
CA LEU A 191 -11.39 15.22 7.73
C LEU A 191 -12.60 14.36 7.34
N ARG A 192 -13.30 13.73 8.31
CA ARG A 192 -14.49 12.89 8.06
C ARG A 192 -15.63 13.56 7.28
N HIS A 193 -15.78 14.88 7.41
CA HIS A 193 -16.83 15.61 6.68
C HIS A 193 -16.40 16.09 5.29
N ASN A 194 -15.09 16.09 4.97
CA ASN A 194 -14.58 16.75 3.76
C ASN A 194 -13.83 15.86 2.77
N ILE A 195 -13.41 14.65 3.17
CA ILE A 195 -12.83 13.64 2.26
C ILE A 195 -13.71 12.38 2.19
N ASP A 196 -13.72 11.75 1.02
CA ASP A 196 -14.39 10.47 0.79
C ASP A 196 -13.47 9.27 1.05
N GLU A 197 -12.16 9.42 0.83
CA GLU A 197 -11.17 8.35 0.98
C GLU A 197 -9.76 8.87 1.34
N ILE A 198 -9.00 8.08 2.10
CA ILE A 198 -7.55 8.28 2.30
C ILE A 198 -6.75 7.05 1.82
N SER A 199 -5.70 7.27 1.04
CA SER A 199 -4.75 6.23 0.62
C SER A 199 -3.50 6.27 1.49
N ILE A 200 -3.38 5.34 2.45
CA ILE A 200 -2.25 5.27 3.40
C ILE A 200 -1.03 4.65 2.72
N GLN A 201 0.00 5.45 2.42
CA GLN A 201 1.22 4.96 1.76
C GLN A 201 2.10 4.17 2.75
N THR A 202 2.32 2.87 2.52
CA THR A 202 3.19 2.03 3.36
C THR A 202 4.61 1.88 2.81
N TYR A 203 5.05 2.79 1.94
CA TYR A 203 6.35 2.76 1.27
C TYR A 203 7.02 4.13 1.25
N ARG A 204 8.34 4.13 1.03
CA ARG A 204 9.15 5.32 0.74
C ARG A 204 10.01 5.03 -0.49
N GLY A 205 9.79 5.77 -1.58
CA GLY A 205 10.40 5.43 -2.87
C GLY A 205 9.97 4.03 -3.32
N SER A 206 10.93 3.15 -3.59
CA SER A 206 10.70 1.76 -4.02
C SER A 206 10.62 0.73 -2.89
N VAL A 207 10.63 1.15 -1.61
CA VAL A 207 10.79 0.25 -0.46
C VAL A 207 9.62 0.38 0.51
N THR A 208 8.98 -0.75 0.85
CA THR A 208 7.99 -0.82 1.94
C THR A 208 8.63 -0.42 3.27
N ILE A 209 8.01 0.51 3.99
CA ILE A 209 8.46 0.97 5.30
C ILE A 209 8.30 -0.18 6.31
N GLU A 210 9.26 -0.34 7.21
CA GLU A 210 9.24 -1.39 8.23
C GLU A 210 8.14 -1.14 9.27
N ASN A 211 7.68 -2.22 9.93
CA ASN A 211 6.65 -2.16 10.97
C ASN A 211 5.32 -1.52 10.56
N TYR A 212 5.01 -1.42 9.25
CA TYR A 212 3.77 -0.86 8.71
C TYR A 212 2.50 -1.45 9.35
N THR A 213 2.52 -2.73 9.74
CA THR A 213 1.42 -3.43 10.42
C THR A 213 0.99 -2.75 11.72
N SER A 214 1.94 -2.22 12.51
CA SER A 214 1.70 -1.49 13.76
C SER A 214 0.98 -0.16 13.53
N TYR A 215 1.24 0.49 12.39
CA TYR A 215 0.52 1.69 11.98
C TYR A 215 -0.89 1.33 11.44
N LEU A 216 -1.01 0.29 10.62
CA LEU A 216 -2.30 -0.16 10.06
C LEU A 216 -3.31 -0.54 11.17
N ASN A 217 -2.86 -1.20 12.24
CA ASN A 217 -3.66 -1.48 13.45
C ASN A 217 -4.34 -0.23 14.07
N LYS A 218 -3.85 0.98 13.76
CA LYS A 218 -4.37 2.26 14.25
C LYS A 218 -5.16 3.03 13.18
N VAL A 219 -5.06 2.71 11.89
CA VAL A 219 -5.79 3.40 10.80
C VAL A 219 -7.31 3.30 11.00
N SER A 220 -7.80 2.13 11.41
CA SER A 220 -9.21 1.87 11.72
C SER A 220 -9.83 2.89 12.70
N LYS A 221 -9.02 3.43 13.62
CA LYS A 221 -9.45 4.43 14.62
C LYS A 221 -9.84 5.78 14.01
N LEU A 222 -9.40 6.07 12.78
CA LEU A 222 -9.78 7.29 12.06
C LEU A 222 -11.28 7.32 11.71
N LYS A 223 -11.92 6.14 11.61
CA LYS A 223 -13.32 5.96 11.17
C LYS A 223 -13.60 6.66 9.83
N LEU A 224 -12.67 6.46 8.89
CA LEU A 224 -12.59 7.07 7.55
C LEU A 224 -12.38 5.96 6.52
N PRO A 225 -13.11 5.94 5.38
CA PRO A 225 -12.82 4.99 4.32
C PRO A 225 -11.36 5.11 3.87
N TYR A 226 -10.63 4.00 3.83
CA TYR A 226 -9.22 4.01 3.49
C TYR A 226 -8.81 2.88 2.55
N LYS A 227 -7.81 3.17 1.72
CA LYS A 227 -7.05 2.18 0.96
C LYS A 227 -5.61 2.13 1.43
N ILE A 228 -4.95 1.01 1.17
CA ILE A 228 -3.53 0.85 1.49
C ILE A 228 -2.71 1.01 0.21
N GLY A 229 -1.79 1.97 0.25
CA GLY A 229 -0.84 2.26 -0.79
C GLY A 229 0.35 1.33 -0.73
N LEU A 230 0.48 0.47 -1.72
CA LEU A 230 1.56 -0.49 -1.91
C LEU A 230 2.53 0.00 -2.99
N VAL A 231 3.78 -0.46 -2.97
CA VAL A 231 4.73 -0.26 -4.08
C VAL A 231 5.02 -1.58 -4.76
N GLN A 232 5.03 -1.59 -6.09
CA GLN A 232 5.36 -2.77 -6.89
C GLN A 232 6.74 -3.34 -6.49
N ASN A 233 6.84 -4.66 -6.40
CA ASN A 233 8.01 -5.41 -5.88
C ASN A 233 8.36 -5.13 -4.40
N GLY A 234 7.63 -4.24 -3.71
CA GLY A 234 7.77 -4.02 -2.26
C GLY A 234 7.38 -5.27 -1.47
N ARG A 235 7.86 -5.38 -0.23
CA ARG A 235 7.44 -6.43 0.71
C ARG A 235 6.00 -6.15 1.16
N TRP A 236 5.14 -7.15 1.20
CA TRP A 236 3.77 -6.99 1.70
C TRP A 236 3.22 -8.28 2.30
N HIS A 237 2.58 -8.15 3.45
CA HIS A 237 1.79 -9.20 4.09
C HIS A 237 0.59 -8.53 4.75
N ALA A 238 -0.62 -8.87 4.30
CA ALA A 238 -1.84 -8.20 4.77
C ALA A 238 -2.13 -8.56 6.23
N PRO A 239 -2.24 -7.58 7.16
CA PRO A 239 -2.76 -7.85 8.49
C PRO A 239 -4.15 -8.48 8.43
N GLN A 240 -4.36 -9.58 9.16
CA GLN A 240 -5.61 -10.35 9.12
C GLN A 240 -6.86 -9.51 9.44
N HIS A 241 -6.73 -8.49 10.29
CA HIS A 241 -7.83 -7.62 10.69
C HIS A 241 -8.40 -6.77 9.54
N LEU A 242 -7.65 -6.53 8.45
CA LEU A 242 -8.11 -5.67 7.35
C LEU A 242 -9.38 -6.19 6.67
N ILE A 243 -9.52 -7.52 6.57
CA ILE A 243 -10.68 -8.18 5.94
C ILE A 243 -11.96 -7.92 6.74
N GLN A 244 -11.83 -7.64 8.04
CA GLN A 244 -12.93 -7.40 8.97
C GLN A 244 -13.18 -5.91 9.23
N ASP A 245 -12.30 -5.02 8.76
CA ASP A 245 -12.44 -3.58 8.97
C ASP A 245 -13.45 -2.96 7.99
N PRO A 246 -14.62 -2.46 8.44
CA PRO A 246 -15.63 -1.89 7.56
C PRO A 246 -15.16 -0.60 6.86
N TYR A 247 -14.07 0.03 7.32
CA TYR A 247 -13.49 1.20 6.69
C TYR A 247 -12.45 0.87 5.63
N PHE A 248 -11.93 -0.36 5.58
CA PHE A 248 -11.01 -0.78 4.53
C PHE A 248 -11.73 -0.88 3.16
N LYS A 249 -11.10 -0.34 2.12
CA LYS A 249 -11.62 -0.27 0.73
C LYS A 249 -10.67 -0.85 -0.31
N GLY A 250 -9.68 -1.64 0.12
CA GLY A 250 -8.72 -2.32 -0.76
C GLY A 250 -7.37 -1.61 -0.87
N TYR A 251 -6.67 -1.90 -1.96
CA TYR A 251 -5.28 -1.51 -2.18
C TYR A 251 -5.16 -0.56 -3.38
N VAL A 252 -4.11 0.26 -3.41
CA VAL A 252 -3.66 0.96 -4.62
C VAL A 252 -2.18 0.70 -4.79
N VAL A 253 -1.73 0.28 -5.98
CA VAL A 253 -0.33 -0.05 -6.25
C VAL A 253 0.36 1.08 -6.99
N PHE A 254 1.46 1.58 -6.44
CA PHE A 254 2.41 2.46 -7.10
C PHE A 254 3.31 1.63 -8.02
N LEU A 255 3.20 1.87 -9.31
CA LEU A 255 3.95 1.14 -10.33
C LEU A 255 5.34 1.76 -10.51
N LEU A 256 6.36 0.92 -10.42
CA LEU A 256 7.74 1.34 -10.67
C LEU A 256 7.98 1.34 -12.18
N ARG A 257 8.77 2.30 -12.67
CA ARG A 257 9.21 2.27 -14.07
C ARG A 257 10.08 1.04 -14.27
N THR A 258 9.76 0.23 -15.27
CA THR A 258 10.69 -0.80 -15.77
C THR A 258 11.93 -0.11 -16.31
N THR A 259 13.01 -0.14 -15.53
CA THR A 259 14.35 0.08 -16.07
C THR A 259 14.67 -1.11 -16.96
N ASN A 260 14.55 -0.94 -18.27
CA ASN A 260 15.22 -1.81 -19.22
C ASN A 260 16.73 -1.64 -18.97
N ARG A 261 17.32 -2.54 -18.16
CA ARG A 261 18.75 -2.79 -18.23
C ARG A 261 18.97 -3.55 -19.53
N LEU A 262 19.37 -2.80 -20.55
CA LEU A 262 20.17 -3.32 -21.65
C LEU A 262 21.56 -3.69 -21.10
#